data_AF-A0A4Y2NVI0-F1
#
_entry.id   AF-A0A4Y2NVI0-F1
#
_cell.length_a   1.000
_cell.length_b   1.000
_cell.length_c   1.000
_cell.angle_alpha   90.00
_cell.angle_beta   90.00
_cell.angle_gamma   90.00
#
_symmetry.space_group_name_H-M   'P 1'
#
loop_
_entity.id
_entity.type
_entity.pdbx_description
1 polymer ?
#
loop_
_entity_poly.entity_id
_entity_poly.type
_entity_poly.pdbx_seq_one_letter_code
_entity_poly.pdbx_strand_id
1 'polypeptide(L)'
;MNDQWSNYVSIKEEPLSEVKSEINFSGFHTLSSAEISDDELVSLTVRDLNRLLKNSGLSRAEIQRMKQRRRTLKNRGYAASCRNKRLEQKDELHYDREIIRQDIRSLKMDNKALEQEILQKKKNYESLKQYAISENIYIPPELDI
;
A
#
# COMPACT_ATOMS: atom_id res chain seq x y z
N MET A 1 -3.73 21.31 6.92
CA MET A 1 -3.88 20.55 5.66
C MET A 1 -2.55 19.84 5.46
N ASN A 2 -2.34 18.55 5.72
CA ASN A 2 -3.21 17.38 5.57
C ASN A 2 -2.92 16.35 6.69
N ASP A 3 -3.90 16.16 7.57
CA ASP A 3 -4.01 15.01 8.49
C ASP A 3 -4.48 13.72 7.79
N GLN A 4 -4.52 13.70 6.45
CA GLN A 4 -4.94 12.53 5.68
C GLN A 4 -3.86 11.43 5.60
N TRP A 5 -2.60 11.76 5.88
CA TRP A 5 -1.50 10.78 5.86
C TRP A 5 -1.51 9.83 7.07
N SER A 6 -1.94 10.32 8.24
CA SER A 6 -1.92 9.52 9.47
C SER A 6 -2.97 8.39 9.46
N ASN A 7 -4.08 8.59 8.74
CA ASN A 7 -5.14 7.58 8.62
C ASN A 7 -4.83 6.47 7.61
N TYR A 8 -3.99 6.70 6.60
CA TYR A 8 -3.70 5.65 5.61
C TYR A 8 -2.64 4.66 6.08
N VAL A 9 -1.67 5.13 6.87
CA VAL A 9 -0.62 4.30 7.47
C VAL A 9 -1.15 3.45 8.64
N SER A 10 -2.21 3.89 9.34
CA SER A 10 -2.82 3.13 10.45
C SER A 10 -3.70 1.95 10.03
N ILE A 11 -4.05 1.79 8.75
CA ILE A 11 -5.03 0.76 8.32
C ILE A 11 -4.37 -0.58 7.90
N LYS A 12 -3.03 -0.68 7.84
CA LYS A 12 -2.37 -1.91 7.37
C LYS A 12 -1.28 -2.45 8.29
N GLU A 13 -1.59 -2.57 9.58
CA GLU A 13 -1.11 -3.68 10.42
C GLU A 13 -2.25 -4.14 11.34
N GLU A 14 -3.36 -4.62 10.77
CA GLU A 14 -4.11 -5.65 11.50
C GLU A 14 -3.34 -6.96 11.30
N PRO A 15 -2.61 -7.48 12.32
CA PRO A 15 -2.25 -8.88 12.28
C PRO A 15 -3.55 -9.65 12.13
N LEU A 16 -3.63 -10.54 11.13
CA LEU A 16 -4.70 -11.54 11.03
C LEU A 16 -4.95 -12.04 12.44
N SER A 17 -6.07 -11.60 13.03
CA SER A 17 -6.39 -11.92 14.40
C SER A 17 -6.31 -13.42 14.51
N GLU A 18 -5.42 -13.87 15.38
CA GLU A 18 -5.28 -15.27 15.73
C GLU A 18 -6.58 -15.62 16.44
N VAL A 19 -7.63 -15.91 15.67
CA VAL A 19 -8.86 -16.51 16.16
C VAL A 19 -8.43 -17.89 16.63
N LYS A 20 -8.00 -17.95 17.89
CA LYS A 20 -7.92 -19.19 18.66
C LYS A 20 -9.36 -19.61 18.86
N SER A 21 -9.95 -20.17 17.81
CA SER A 21 -11.15 -20.98 17.97
C SER A 21 -10.70 -22.15 18.84
N GLU A 22 -11.05 -22.10 20.12
CA GLU A 22 -11.09 -23.28 20.98
C GLU A 22 -12.18 -24.20 20.43
N ILE A 23 -11.88 -24.86 19.31
CA ILE A 23 -12.73 -25.91 18.77
C ILE A 23 -12.67 -27.00 19.82
N ASN A 24 -13.81 -27.30 20.43
CA ASN A 24 -13.92 -28.32 21.45
C ASN A 24 -13.73 -29.69 20.76
N PHE A 25 -12.54 -30.28 20.91
CA PHE A 25 -12.12 -31.47 20.16
C PHE A 25 -12.72 -32.79 20.67
N SER A 26 -13.48 -32.74 21.76
CA SER A 26 -14.04 -33.91 22.45
C SER A 26 -15.11 -34.67 21.65
N GLY A 27 -15.68 -34.07 20.61
CA GLY A 27 -16.71 -34.69 19.75
C GLY A 27 -16.21 -35.33 18.45
N PHE A 28 -14.92 -35.21 18.11
CA PHE A 28 -14.42 -35.54 16.75
C PHE A 28 -13.81 -36.94 16.60
N HIS A 29 -14.10 -37.86 17.52
CA HIS A 29 -13.50 -39.19 17.56
C HIS A 29 -13.93 -40.13 16.41
N THR A 30 -14.87 -39.72 15.56
CA THR A 30 -15.42 -40.58 14.50
C THR A 30 -15.65 -39.86 13.17
N LEU A 31 -14.83 -38.86 12.81
CA LEU A 31 -14.98 -38.23 11.49
C LEU A 31 -14.34 -39.04 10.37
N SER A 32 -15.16 -39.44 9.39
CA SER A 32 -14.68 -39.97 8.12
C SER A 32 -14.10 -38.86 7.24
N SER A 33 -13.21 -39.22 6.31
CA SER A 33 -12.57 -38.30 5.35
C SER A 33 -13.57 -37.44 4.54
N ALA A 34 -14.84 -37.87 4.44
CA ALA A 34 -15.90 -37.22 3.67
C ALA A 34 -16.68 -36.14 4.45
N GLU A 35 -16.54 -36.05 5.77
CA GLU A 35 -17.41 -35.19 6.59
C GLU A 35 -16.85 -33.77 6.80
N ILE A 36 -15.54 -33.55 6.62
CA ILE A 36 -14.92 -32.23 6.76
C ILE A 36 -15.12 -31.41 5.48
N SER A 37 -15.78 -30.26 5.62
CA SER A 37 -15.95 -29.26 4.55
C SER A 37 -14.62 -28.68 4.08
N ASP A 38 -14.56 -28.20 2.83
CA ASP A 38 -13.37 -27.51 2.31
C ASP A 38 -13.00 -26.29 3.18
N ASP A 39 -13.99 -25.52 3.64
CA ASP A 39 -13.78 -24.31 4.44
C ASP A 39 -13.22 -24.62 5.83
N GLU A 40 -13.77 -25.64 6.49
CA GLU A 40 -13.26 -26.15 7.76
C GLU A 40 -11.84 -26.73 7.59
N LEU A 41 -11.62 -27.48 6.51
CA LEU A 41 -10.34 -28.09 6.23
C LEU A 41 -9.23 -27.05 6.02
N VAL A 42 -9.53 -25.88 5.45
CA VAL A 42 -8.54 -24.80 5.31
C VAL A 42 -8.42 -23.93 6.56
N SER A 43 -9.45 -23.83 7.39
CA SER A 43 -9.43 -23.00 8.60
C SER A 43 -8.61 -23.61 9.73
N LEU A 44 -8.56 -24.95 9.84
CA LEU A 44 -7.77 -25.64 10.87
C LEU A 44 -6.31 -25.17 10.88
N THR A 45 -5.66 -25.11 12.05
CA THR A 45 -4.21 -24.94 12.09
C THR A 45 -3.50 -26.23 11.67
N VAL A 46 -2.19 -26.16 11.39
CA VAL A 46 -1.39 -27.37 11.10
C VAL A 46 -1.42 -28.33 12.30
N ARG A 47 -1.36 -27.81 13.52
CA ARG A 47 -1.40 -28.60 14.75
C ARG A 47 -2.75 -29.29 14.92
N ASP A 48 -3.84 -28.56 14.73
CA ASP A 48 -5.19 -29.09 14.93
C ASP A 48 -5.56 -30.12 13.86
N LEU A 49 -5.19 -29.87 12.60
CA LEU A 49 -5.34 -30.86 11.54
C LEU A 49 -4.57 -32.15 11.86
N ASN A 50 -3.31 -32.04 12.28
CA ASN A 50 -2.51 -33.22 12.60
C ASN A 50 -3.07 -33.98 13.81
N ARG A 51 -3.64 -33.28 14.81
CA ARG A 51 -4.32 -33.92 15.96
C ARG A 51 -5.57 -34.66 15.50
N LEU A 52 -6.40 -34.03 14.66
CA LEU A 52 -7.61 -34.64 14.10
C LEU A 52 -7.27 -35.91 13.33
N LEU A 53 -6.33 -35.84 12.39
CA LEU A 53 -5.93 -36.96 11.54
C LEU A 53 -5.31 -38.14 12.33
N LYS A 54 -4.70 -37.86 13.48
CA LYS A 54 -4.15 -38.91 14.38
C LYS A 54 -5.25 -39.62 15.17
N ASN A 55 -6.30 -38.89 15.54
CA ASN A 55 -7.37 -39.38 16.43
C ASN A 55 -8.57 -39.97 15.67
N SER A 56 -8.66 -39.78 14.36
CA SER A 56 -9.81 -40.17 13.54
C SER A 56 -9.77 -41.61 13.00
N GLY A 57 -8.75 -42.40 13.36
CA GLY A 57 -8.63 -43.81 12.95
C GLY A 57 -8.45 -44.04 11.43
N LEU A 58 -8.18 -42.98 10.67
CA LEU A 58 -8.04 -43.05 9.21
C LEU A 58 -6.79 -43.84 8.78
N SER A 59 -6.87 -44.51 7.64
CA SER A 59 -5.71 -45.15 7.03
C SER A 59 -4.67 -44.12 6.58
N ARG A 60 -3.41 -44.58 6.45
CA ARG A 60 -2.31 -43.72 5.97
C ARG A 60 -2.62 -43.06 4.61
N ALA A 61 -3.29 -43.77 3.71
CA ALA A 61 -3.67 -43.26 2.40
C ALA A 61 -4.73 -42.15 2.49
N GLU A 62 -5.71 -42.29 3.39
CA GLU A 62 -6.74 -41.27 3.62
C GLU A 62 -6.16 -40.02 4.29
N ILE A 63 -5.25 -40.19 5.26
CA ILE A 63 -4.51 -39.08 5.87
C ILE A 63 -3.73 -38.29 4.80
N GLN A 64 -3.05 -38.98 3.89
CA GLN A 64 -2.34 -38.34 2.78
C GLN A 64 -3.30 -37.60 1.84
N ARG A 65 -4.46 -38.21 1.51
CA ARG A 65 -5.49 -37.58 0.69
C ARG A 65 -6.02 -36.29 1.32
N MET A 66 -6.28 -36.29 2.62
CA MET A 66 -6.74 -35.09 3.35
C MET A 66 -5.69 -33.97 3.36
N LYS A 67 -4.41 -34.32 3.59
CA LYS A 67 -3.32 -33.34 3.49
C LYS A 67 -3.19 -32.77 2.09
N GLN A 68 -3.30 -33.60 1.06
CA GLN A 68 -3.23 -33.16 -0.33
C GLN A 68 -4.43 -32.27 -0.72
N ARG A 69 -5.65 -32.63 -0.29
CA ARG A 69 -6.86 -31.81 -0.47
C ARG A 69 -6.65 -30.43 0.16
N ARG A 70 -6.23 -30.37 1.43
CA ARG A 70 -5.93 -29.10 2.09
C ARG A 70 -4.88 -28.28 1.36
N ARG A 71 -3.77 -28.90 0.92
CA ARG A 71 -2.71 -28.22 0.17
C ARG A 71 -3.25 -27.58 -1.11
N THR A 72 -4.08 -28.32 -1.85
CA THR A 72 -4.70 -27.85 -3.09
C THR A 72 -5.62 -26.65 -2.83
N LEU A 73 -6.43 -26.71 -1.77
CA LEU A 73 -7.33 -25.62 -1.39
C LEU A 73 -6.57 -24.36 -0.93
N LYS A 74 -5.56 -24.51 -0.05
CA LYS A 74 -4.72 -23.38 0.37
C LYS A 74 -3.99 -22.75 -0.82
N ASN A 75 -3.42 -23.56 -1.71
CA ASN A 75 -2.76 -23.07 -2.92
C ASN A 75 -3.71 -22.29 -3.84
N ARG A 76 -4.98 -22.72 -3.94
CA ARG A 76 -6.01 -21.98 -4.67
C ARG A 76 -6.22 -20.59 -4.06
N GLY A 77 -6.34 -20.51 -2.73
CA GLY A 77 -6.41 -19.24 -2.00
C GLY A 77 -5.18 -18.36 -2.24
N TYR A 78 -3.97 -18.92 -2.13
CA TYR A 78 -2.73 -18.20 -2.37
C TYR A 78 -2.60 -17.66 -3.79
N ALA A 79 -3.09 -18.39 -4.80
CA ALA A 79 -3.11 -17.91 -6.17
C ALA A 79 -4.03 -16.68 -6.34
N ALA A 80 -5.20 -16.68 -5.69
CA ALA A 80 -6.10 -15.53 -5.68
C ALA A 80 -5.47 -14.34 -4.95
N SER A 81 -4.96 -14.53 -3.73
CA SER A 81 -4.29 -13.48 -2.96
C SER A 81 -3.07 -12.91 -3.71
N CYS A 82 -2.30 -13.74 -4.41
CA CYS A 82 -1.17 -13.29 -5.23
C CYS A 82 -1.62 -12.36 -6.37
N ARG A 83 -2.72 -12.71 -7.06
CA ARG A 83 -3.29 -11.86 -8.12
C ARG A 83 -3.79 -10.53 -7.56
N ASN A 84 -4.52 -10.57 -6.44
CA ASN A 84 -5.03 -9.36 -5.78
C ASN A 84 -3.88 -8.45 -5.33
N LYS A 85 -2.86 -9.00 -4.65
CA LYS A 85 -1.70 -8.22 -4.22
C LYS A 85 -0.94 -7.58 -5.39
N ARG A 86 -0.86 -8.28 -6.53
CA ARG A 86 -0.25 -7.72 -7.75
C ARG A 86 -1.08 -6.58 -8.34
N LEU A 87 -2.39 -6.71 -8.32
CA LEU A 87 -3.30 -5.65 -8.79
C LEU A 87 -3.22 -4.43 -7.86
N GLU A 88 -3.31 -4.63 -6.55
CA GLU A 88 -3.13 -3.57 -5.55
C GLU A 88 -1.80 -2.84 -5.73
N GLN A 89 -0.68 -3.56 -5.86
CA GLN A 89 0.63 -2.94 -6.08
C GLN A 89 0.68 -2.12 -7.38
N LYS A 90 0.03 -2.61 -8.44
CA LYS A 90 -0.06 -1.87 -9.70
C LYS A 90 -0.86 -0.58 -9.52
N ASP A 91 -1.98 -0.64 -8.81
CA ASP A 91 -2.86 0.50 -8.58
C ASP A 91 -2.18 1.55 -7.68
N GLU A 92 -1.47 1.11 -6.63
CA GLU A 92 -0.62 1.95 -5.77
C GLU A 92 0.43 2.71 -6.60
N LEU A 93 1.19 2.00 -7.45
CA LEU A 93 2.17 2.64 -8.34
C LEU A 93 1.53 3.63 -9.31
N HIS A 94 0.30 3.34 -9.78
CA HIS A 94 -0.42 4.22 -10.69
C HIS A 94 -0.89 5.50 -9.99
N TYR A 95 -1.32 5.38 -8.73
CA TYR A 95 -1.68 6.49 -7.86
C TYR A 95 -0.47 7.38 -7.58
N ASP A 96 0.64 6.80 -7.11
CA ASP A 96 1.89 7.54 -6.81
C ASP A 96 2.39 8.32 -8.02
N ARG A 97 2.34 7.69 -9.21
CA ARG A 97 2.71 8.34 -10.46
C ARG A 97 1.84 9.56 -10.75
N GLU A 98 0.54 9.50 -10.48
CA GLU A 98 -0.35 10.63 -10.75
C GLU A 98 -0.15 11.77 -9.75
N ILE A 99 0.11 11.47 -8.48
CA ILE A 99 0.50 12.46 -7.47
C ILE A 99 1.77 13.19 -7.89
N ILE A 100 2.83 12.45 -8.22
CA ILE A 100 4.11 13.05 -8.66
C ILE A 100 3.90 13.91 -9.92
N ARG A 101 3.05 13.47 -10.86
CA ARG A 101 2.70 14.27 -12.04
C ARG A 101 1.98 15.57 -11.69
N GLN A 102 1.08 15.52 -10.72
CA GLN A 102 0.39 16.71 -10.22
C GLN A 102 1.37 17.68 -9.57
N ASP A 103 2.29 17.19 -8.74
CA ASP A 103 3.31 18.01 -8.09
C ASP A 103 4.23 18.68 -9.12
N ILE A 104 4.67 17.94 -10.14
CA ILE A 104 5.45 18.50 -11.26
C ILE A 104 4.67 19.61 -11.97
N ARG A 105 3.35 19.43 -12.19
CA ARG A 105 2.51 20.46 -12.82
C ARG A 105 2.46 21.72 -11.94
N SER A 106 2.23 21.57 -10.63
CA SER A 106 2.19 22.69 -9.69
C SER A 106 3.53 23.44 -9.66
N LEU A 107 4.64 22.73 -9.46
CA LEU A 107 5.97 23.34 -9.40
C LEU A 107 6.34 24.07 -10.70
N LYS A 108 5.92 23.56 -11.86
CA LYS A 108 6.11 24.26 -13.13
C LYS A 108 5.31 25.56 -13.22
N MET A 109 4.10 25.58 -12.70
CA MET A 109 3.29 26.80 -12.64
C MET A 109 3.92 27.82 -11.70
N ASP A 110 4.36 27.39 -10.52
CA ASP A 110 5.00 28.25 -9.52
C ASP A 110 6.32 28.83 -10.04
N ASN A 111 7.16 28.01 -10.67
CA ASN A 111 8.40 28.48 -11.30
C ASN A 111 8.13 29.53 -12.37
N LYS A 112 7.12 29.31 -13.23
CA LYS A 112 6.75 30.30 -14.26
C LYS A 112 6.27 31.61 -13.64
N ALA A 113 5.51 31.54 -12.55
CA ALA A 113 5.07 32.74 -11.83
C ALA A 113 6.27 33.51 -11.23
N LEU A 114 7.23 32.80 -10.63
CA LEU A 114 8.46 33.40 -10.09
C LEU A 114 9.32 34.04 -11.20
N GLU A 115 9.47 33.38 -12.34
CA GLU A 115 10.17 33.94 -13.50
C GLU A 115 9.53 35.25 -13.98
N GLN A 116 8.19 35.30 -14.02
CA GLN A 116 7.45 36.52 -14.36
C GLN A 116 7.64 37.62 -13.32
N GLU A 117 7.64 37.28 -12.03
CA GLU A 117 7.88 38.25 -10.96
C GLU A 117 9.30 38.83 -11.03
N ILE A 118 10.30 37.98 -11.25
CA ILE A 118 11.70 38.41 -11.43
C ILE A 118 11.81 39.35 -12.63
N LEU A 119 11.20 38.99 -13.76
CA LEU A 119 11.21 39.83 -14.96
C LEU A 119 10.57 41.20 -14.69
N GLN A 120 9.44 41.23 -13.99
CA GLN A 120 8.75 42.47 -13.65
C GLN A 120 9.60 43.34 -12.71
N LYS A 121 10.22 42.75 -11.69
CA LYS A 121 11.12 43.48 -10.78
C LYS A 121 12.32 44.06 -11.54
N LYS A 122 12.95 43.29 -12.44
CA LYS A 122 14.04 43.76 -13.30
C LYS A 122 13.61 44.93 -14.18
N LYS A 123 12.42 44.85 -14.80
CA LYS A 123 11.88 45.95 -15.61
C LYS A 123 11.65 47.21 -14.77
N ASN A 124 11.06 47.07 -13.58
CA ASN A 124 10.82 48.19 -12.69
C ASN A 124 12.13 48.84 -12.22
N TYR A 125 13.12 48.00 -11.89
CA TYR A 125 14.45 48.44 -11.50
C TYR A 125 15.11 49.26 -12.62
N GLU A 126 15.11 48.74 -13.85
CA GLU A 126 15.72 49.42 -14.98
C GLU A 126 15.04 50.76 -15.28
N SER A 127 13.71 50.83 -15.27
CA SER A 127 12.99 52.09 -15.43
C SER A 127 13.38 53.13 -14.36
N LEU A 128 13.54 52.71 -13.11
CA LEU A 128 13.93 53.59 -12.01
C LEU A 128 15.38 54.06 -12.16
N LYS A 129 16.28 53.15 -12.57
CA LYS A 129 17.68 53.47 -12.87
C LYS A 129 17.79 54.50 -13.98
N GLN A 130 17.06 54.31 -15.08
CA GLN A 130 17.03 55.27 -16.19
C GLN A 130 16.53 56.65 -15.77
N TYR A 131 15.50 56.71 -14.91
CA TYR A 131 15.01 57.96 -14.34
C TYR A 131 16.06 58.65 -13.44
N ALA A 132 16.74 57.89 -12.57
CA ALA A 132 17.79 58.44 -11.72
C ALA A 132 18.95 59.03 -12.55
N ILE A 133 19.33 58.36 -13.65
CA ILE A 133 20.34 58.86 -14.60
C ILE A 133 19.86 60.17 -15.24
N SER A 134 18.60 60.25 -15.71
CA SER A 134 18.09 61.45 -16.37
C SER A 134 18.00 62.66 -15.44
N GLU A 135 17.65 62.42 -14.17
CA GLU A 135 17.57 63.47 -13.14
C GLU A 135 18.91 63.72 -12.43
N ASN A 136 20.00 63.09 -12.88
CA ASN A 136 21.34 63.23 -12.32
C ASN A 136 21.40 62.90 -10.80
N ILE A 137 20.60 61.92 -10.39
CA ILE A 137 20.56 61.39 -9.02
C ILE A 137 21.70 60.38 -8.86
N TYR A 138 22.48 60.51 -7.79
CA TYR A 138 23.56 59.58 -7.48
C TYR A 138 23.02 58.15 -7.27
N ILE A 139 23.61 57.19 -7.99
CA ILE A 139 23.31 55.77 -7.87
C ILE A 139 24.52 55.09 -7.20
N PRO A 140 24.34 54.47 -6.01
CA PRO A 140 25.38 53.71 -5.37
C PRO A 140 25.95 52.60 -6.27
N PRO A 141 27.27 52.40 -6.34
CA PRO A 141 27.90 51.43 -7.23
C PRO A 141 27.51 49.97 -6.94
N GLU A 142 27.03 49.66 -5.74
CA GLU A 142 26.51 48.31 -5.40
C GLU A 142 25.22 47.96 -6.16
N LEU A 143 24.54 48.98 -6.71
CA LEU A 143 23.34 48.83 -7.52
C LEU A 143 23.66 48.82 -9.01
N ASP A 144 24.90 49.05 -9.42
CA ASP A 144 25.32 49.05 -10.83
C ASP A 144 25.68 47.63 -11.30
N ILE A 145 24.67 46.72 -11.30
CA ILE A 145 24.77 45.31 -11.70
C ILE A 145 24.07 45.06 -13.04
#